data_AF-A0A3D2JBV7-F1
#
_entry.id   AF-A0A3D2JBV7-F1
#
_cell.length_a   1.000
_cell.length_b   1.000
_cell.length_c   1.000
_cell.angle_alpha   90.00
_cell.angle_beta   90.00
_cell.angle_gamma   90.00
#
_symmetry.space_group_name_H-M   'P 1'
#
loop_
_entity.id
_entity.type
_entity.pdbx_description
1 polymer ?
#
loop_
_entity_poly.entity_id
_entity_poly.type
_entity_poly.pdbx_seq_one_letter_code
_entity_poly.pdbx_strand_id
1 'polypeptide(L)'
;MAKKLVIVESPAKAKTIEKFLGRDFEVRASMGHILDLPKKGLGVNTRKDFAPKYETIEKKDKLIEELRNASAKADEVYLAPDPDREGEFIAWSLKNALGLQNPHRAVFHEITKKAVQDAIKKPREIDEDLFNAQQARRVLDRLVGYKISPLLWRRIQSGTSAGRVQSVALRLICDREAEIRAFVPEEYWSITATLSKQREKQTFEATLITRLKDIAAFNSEEADSTTSEAENSSANKAEAVNGSNGTHGNGAKTEKGRIKISSKEEADAILSELQGATYSVLKYEEREQRRQPFLPYTTSTLQQDASVRLYFKPKKTMSLAQQLYEGIELGARGHQGLITYMRTDSTRISEEAQGSVKAYIG
;
A
#
# COMPACT_ATOMS: atom_id res chain seq x y z
N MET A 1 24.69 39.12 0.43
CA MET A 1 24.52 38.00 1.37
C MET A 1 24.67 36.72 0.60
N ALA A 2 25.25 35.68 1.19
CA ALA A 2 25.33 34.42 0.50
C ALA A 2 23.92 33.81 0.43
N LYS A 3 23.67 32.95 -0.55
CA LYS A 3 22.37 32.30 -0.65
C LYS A 3 22.30 31.17 0.36
N LYS A 4 21.10 30.88 0.86
CA LYS A 4 20.84 29.67 1.64
C LYS A 4 20.75 28.49 0.68
N LEU A 5 21.37 27.35 0.99
CA LEU A 5 21.35 26.15 0.16
C LEU A 5 20.27 25.18 0.63
N VAL A 6 19.46 24.65 -0.30
CA VAL A 6 18.51 23.57 -0.05
C VAL A 6 18.89 22.36 -0.90
N ILE A 7 19.06 21.19 -0.28
CA ILE A 7 19.38 19.94 -0.98
C ILE A 7 18.19 18.98 -0.88
N VAL A 8 17.70 18.51 -2.03
CA VAL A 8 16.56 17.58 -2.17
C VAL A 8 16.96 16.31 -2.93
N GLU A 9 16.12 15.27 -2.94
CA GLU A 9 16.49 14.01 -3.61
C GLU A 9 16.44 14.08 -5.15
N SER A 10 15.49 14.83 -5.73
CA SER A 10 15.22 14.82 -7.18
C SER A 10 15.30 16.20 -7.84
N PRO A 11 15.63 16.27 -9.15
CA PRO A 11 15.61 17.53 -9.91
C PRO A 11 14.22 18.15 -10.06
N ALA A 12 13.16 17.34 -10.19
CA ALA A 12 11.80 17.85 -10.34
C ALA A 12 11.36 18.58 -9.06
N LYS A 13 11.63 17.97 -7.91
CA LYS A 13 11.41 18.59 -6.59
C LYS A 13 12.22 19.88 -6.42
N ALA A 14 13.48 19.89 -6.88
CA ALA A 14 14.33 21.08 -6.81
C ALA A 14 13.70 22.27 -7.56
N LYS A 15 13.22 22.04 -8.80
CA LYS A 15 12.55 23.06 -9.62
C LYS A 15 11.27 23.60 -8.95
N THR A 16 10.44 22.73 -8.37
CA THR A 16 9.21 23.14 -7.67
C THR A 16 9.53 24.02 -6.46
N ILE A 17 10.49 23.60 -5.64
CA ILE A 17 10.84 24.29 -4.39
C ILE A 17 11.54 25.61 -4.65
N GLU A 18 12.41 25.69 -5.65
CA GLU A 18 13.10 26.93 -6.05
C GLU A 18 12.09 28.04 -6.39
N LYS A 19 10.99 27.70 -7.08
CA LYS A 19 9.89 28.63 -7.38
C LYS A 19 9.19 29.17 -6.12
N PHE A 20 9.13 28.40 -5.04
CA PHE A 20 8.44 28.79 -3.80
C PHE A 20 9.31 29.59 -2.83
N LEU A 21 10.62 29.30 -2.82
CA LEU A 21 11.58 29.95 -1.92
C LEU A 21 12.15 31.25 -2.51
N GLY A 22 12.21 31.38 -3.84
CA GLY A 22 12.66 32.60 -4.49
C GLY A 22 14.18 32.75 -4.53
N ARG A 23 14.65 33.98 -4.78
CA ARG A 23 16.05 34.26 -5.17
C ARG A 23 17.08 34.12 -4.05
N ASP A 24 16.64 34.14 -2.79
CA ASP A 24 17.49 34.05 -1.61
C ASP A 24 17.98 32.62 -1.33
N PHE A 25 17.38 31.64 -2.01
CA PHE A 25 17.73 30.23 -1.90
C PHE A 25 18.35 29.72 -3.21
N GLU A 26 19.32 28.83 -3.07
CA GLU A 26 19.83 27.98 -4.13
C GLU A 26 19.35 26.55 -3.84
N VAL A 27 18.70 25.89 -4.81
CA VAL A 27 18.16 24.54 -4.63
C VAL A 27 18.91 23.55 -5.50
N ARG A 28 19.46 22.49 -4.91
CA ARG A 28 20.24 21.44 -5.60
C ARG A 28 19.67 20.05 -5.32
N ALA A 29 19.92 19.11 -6.22
CA ALA A 29 19.46 17.73 -6.10
C ALA A 29 20.62 16.75 -5.85
N SER A 30 20.45 15.80 -4.93
CA SER A 30 21.43 14.74 -4.64
C SER A 30 21.32 13.54 -5.60
N MET A 31 20.31 13.52 -6.47
CA MET A 31 19.98 12.42 -7.37
C MET A 31 19.76 11.10 -6.61
N GLY A 32 19.04 11.17 -5.48
CA GLY A 32 18.84 10.05 -4.54
C GLY A 32 20.03 9.82 -3.60
N HIS A 33 20.27 8.56 -3.23
CA HIS A 33 21.32 8.16 -2.28
C HIS A 33 22.72 8.48 -2.81
N ILE A 34 23.61 8.99 -1.96
CA ILE A 34 25.02 9.25 -2.31
C ILE A 34 26.00 8.24 -1.68
N LEU A 35 25.56 7.58 -0.61
CA LEU A 35 26.27 6.51 0.08
C LEU A 35 25.43 5.23 -0.01
N ASP A 36 26.10 4.08 -0.12
CA ASP A 36 25.50 2.76 0.10
C ASP A 36 26.55 1.81 0.69
N LEU A 37 26.12 0.64 1.13
CA LEU A 37 27.01 -0.46 1.46
C LEU A 37 27.77 -0.93 0.20
N PRO A 38 29.03 -1.39 0.33
CA PRO A 38 29.84 -1.88 -0.77
C PRO A 38 29.08 -2.85 -1.67
N LYS A 39 29.30 -2.73 -3.00
CA LYS A 39 28.71 -3.64 -3.99
C LYS A 39 29.19 -5.08 -3.81
N LYS A 40 30.44 -5.24 -3.38
CA LYS A 40 31.08 -6.54 -3.13
C LYS A 40 31.33 -6.74 -1.64
N GLY A 41 31.05 -7.94 -1.17
CA GLY A 41 31.25 -8.31 0.23
C GLY A 41 30.13 -7.83 1.14
N LEU A 42 30.12 -8.33 2.37
CA LEU A 42 29.01 -8.12 3.29
C LEU A 42 28.83 -6.62 3.64
N GLY A 43 29.92 -5.88 3.85
CA GLY A 43 29.86 -4.46 4.22
C GLY A 43 29.27 -4.19 5.60
N VAL A 44 29.07 -5.23 6.41
CA VAL A 44 28.52 -5.16 7.78
C VAL A 44 29.45 -5.93 8.70
N ASN A 45 29.89 -5.30 9.79
CA ASN A 45 30.73 -5.96 10.78
C ASN A 45 29.88 -6.68 11.83
N THR A 46 29.69 -8.00 11.65
CA THR A 46 28.87 -8.81 12.58
C THR A 46 29.52 -9.05 13.95
N ARG A 47 30.76 -8.61 14.17
CA ARG A 47 31.48 -8.75 15.45
C ARG A 47 31.55 -7.43 16.22
N LYS A 48 31.14 -6.32 15.61
CA LYS A 48 31.17 -4.98 16.20
C LYS A 48 29.83 -4.30 15.95
N ASP A 49 28.83 -4.67 16.74
CA ASP A 49 27.47 -4.09 16.77
C ASP A 49 26.79 -3.96 15.40
N PHE A 50 27.09 -4.87 14.48
CA PHE A 50 26.58 -4.82 13.10
C PHE A 50 26.91 -3.51 12.36
N ALA A 51 28.01 -2.85 12.73
CA ALA A 51 28.40 -1.57 12.16
C ALA A 51 28.52 -1.66 10.62
N PRO A 52 27.75 -0.87 9.86
CA PRO A 52 27.85 -0.82 8.40
C PRO A 52 29.09 -0.03 7.98
N LYS A 53 29.75 -0.49 6.92
CA LYS A 53 30.74 0.30 6.18
C LYS A 53 30.03 0.90 4.98
N TYR A 54 29.86 2.22 4.96
CA TYR A 54 29.32 2.93 3.80
C TYR A 54 30.44 3.39 2.87
N GLU A 55 30.16 3.37 1.58
CA GLU A 55 31.04 3.84 0.51
C GLU A 55 30.25 4.76 -0.42
N THR A 56 30.95 5.71 -1.05
CA THR A 56 30.36 6.56 -2.08
C THR A 56 29.90 5.70 -3.25
N ILE A 57 28.68 5.97 -3.72
CA ILE A 57 28.17 5.30 -4.91
C ILE A 57 28.97 5.73 -6.13
N GLU A 58 29.43 4.76 -6.93
CA GLU A 58 30.18 5.03 -8.17
C GLU A 58 29.52 6.11 -9.04
N LYS A 59 30.35 7.00 -9.61
CA LYS A 59 29.95 8.11 -10.48
C LYS A 59 29.25 9.28 -9.77
N LYS A 60 29.20 9.30 -8.42
CA LYS A 60 28.67 10.44 -7.66
C LYS A 60 29.73 11.39 -7.12
N ASP A 61 31.01 11.13 -7.37
CA ASP A 61 32.13 11.93 -6.83
C ASP A 61 32.03 13.41 -7.25
N LYS A 62 31.81 13.67 -8.55
CA LYS A 62 31.62 15.03 -9.08
C LYS A 62 30.44 15.75 -8.44
N LEU A 63 29.31 15.05 -8.27
CA LEU A 63 28.13 15.62 -7.64
C LEU A 63 28.38 15.98 -6.17
N ILE A 64 29.08 15.12 -5.43
CA ILE A 64 29.43 15.36 -4.04
C ILE A 64 30.37 16.57 -3.93
N GLU A 65 31.33 16.71 -4.85
CA GLU A 65 32.23 17.86 -4.90
C GLU A 65 31.47 19.16 -5.21
N GLU A 66 30.55 19.14 -6.18
CA GLU A 66 29.67 20.27 -6.50
C GLU A 66 28.81 20.69 -5.29
N LEU A 67 28.18 19.72 -4.62
CA LEU A 67 27.37 19.97 -3.43
C LEU A 67 28.22 20.48 -2.27
N ARG A 68 29.44 19.97 -2.10
CA ARG A 68 30.38 20.43 -1.06
C ARG A 68 30.78 21.88 -1.31
N ASN A 69 31.13 22.22 -2.55
CA ASN A 69 31.48 23.58 -2.95
C ASN A 69 30.30 24.55 -2.79
N ALA A 70 29.07 24.11 -3.12
CA ALA A 70 27.87 24.91 -2.89
C ALA A 70 27.62 25.11 -1.38
N SER A 71 27.76 24.06 -0.58
CA SER A 71 27.54 24.13 0.88
C SER A 71 28.56 25.03 1.60
N ALA A 72 29.81 25.06 1.12
CA ALA A 72 30.86 25.92 1.70
C ALA A 72 30.65 27.42 1.39
N LYS A 73 29.89 27.74 0.34
CA LYS A 73 29.56 29.11 -0.06
C LYS A 73 28.24 29.61 0.56
N ALA A 74 27.44 28.72 1.12
CA ALA A 74 26.10 29.04 1.62
C ALA A 74 26.16 29.53 3.07
N ASP A 75 25.29 30.48 3.41
CA ASP A 75 25.17 30.97 4.80
C ASP A 75 24.54 29.89 5.72
N GLU A 76 23.56 29.16 5.18
CA GLU A 76 22.87 28.06 5.87
C GLU A 76 22.59 26.92 4.88
N VAL A 77 22.58 25.67 5.37
CA VAL A 77 22.30 24.48 4.55
C VAL A 77 21.07 23.74 5.10
N TYR A 78 20.07 23.57 4.24
CA TYR A 78 18.83 22.85 4.51
C TYR A 78 18.82 21.52 3.75
N LEU A 79 18.53 20.44 4.46
CA LEU A 79 18.31 19.10 3.92
C LEU A 79 16.80 18.86 3.85
N ALA A 80 16.27 18.83 2.63
CA ALA A 80 14.86 18.59 2.34
C ALA A 80 14.56 17.27 1.59
N PRO A 81 15.22 16.12 1.88
CA PRO A 81 14.72 14.82 1.44
C PRO A 81 13.29 14.53 1.92
N ASP A 82 12.66 13.54 1.30
CA ASP A 82 11.31 13.08 1.65
C ASP A 82 11.08 12.79 3.16
N PRO A 83 9.83 12.88 3.65
CA PRO A 83 9.49 12.77 5.07
C PRO A 83 9.37 11.30 5.53
N ASP A 84 10.28 10.44 5.10
CA ASP A 84 10.33 9.02 5.47
C ASP A 84 11.74 8.62 5.95
N ARG A 85 11.90 7.38 6.43
CA ARG A 85 13.19 6.87 6.89
C ARG A 85 14.27 6.83 5.80
N GLU A 86 13.89 6.69 4.52
CA GLU A 86 14.86 6.71 3.40
C GLU A 86 15.36 8.14 3.17
N GLY A 87 14.47 9.12 3.22
CA GLY A 87 14.82 10.54 3.20
C GLY A 87 15.71 10.92 4.38
N GLU A 88 15.45 10.38 5.57
CA GLU A 88 16.31 10.62 6.74
C GLU A 88 17.72 10.03 6.55
N PHE A 89 17.84 8.83 5.98
CA PHE A 89 19.13 8.26 5.60
C PHE A 89 19.86 9.11 4.56
N ILE A 90 19.15 9.68 3.57
CA ILE A 90 19.73 10.60 2.59
C ILE A 90 20.24 11.88 3.29
N ALA A 91 19.48 12.45 4.22
CA ALA A 91 19.88 13.62 4.98
C ALA A 91 21.16 13.35 5.80
N TRP A 92 21.18 12.23 6.53
CA TRP A 92 22.37 11.79 7.27
C TRP A 92 23.58 11.57 6.36
N SER A 93 23.36 10.93 5.20
CA SER A 93 24.42 10.69 4.21
C SER A 93 25.00 11.99 3.66
N LEU A 94 24.16 12.98 3.38
CA LEU A 94 24.57 14.32 2.93
C LEU A 94 25.35 15.05 4.01
N LYS A 95 24.87 15.05 5.26
CA LYS A 95 25.59 15.64 6.40
C LYS A 95 27.03 15.10 6.47
N ASN A 96 27.18 13.79 6.44
CA ASN A 96 28.49 13.14 6.61
C ASN A 96 29.40 13.29 5.39
N ALA A 97 28.88 13.08 4.17
CA ALA A 97 29.69 13.16 2.95
C ALA A 97 30.14 14.60 2.63
N LEU A 98 29.35 15.59 3.02
CA LEU A 98 29.66 17.01 2.80
C LEU A 98 30.39 17.65 3.99
N GLY A 99 30.46 16.97 5.15
CA GLY A 99 31.15 17.49 6.35
C GLY A 99 30.39 18.61 7.06
N LEU A 100 29.05 18.59 6.99
CA LEU A 100 28.20 19.64 7.56
C LEU A 100 28.13 19.50 9.09
N GLN A 101 28.35 20.60 9.80
CA GLN A 101 28.28 20.60 11.28
C GLN A 101 26.83 20.65 11.75
N ASN A 102 26.08 21.70 11.38
CA ASN A 102 24.72 21.95 11.88
C ASN A 102 23.73 22.18 10.70
N PRO A 103 23.47 21.18 9.84
CA PRO A 103 22.47 21.34 8.79
C PRO A 103 21.05 21.36 9.36
N HIS A 104 20.17 22.12 8.73
CA HIS A 104 18.74 22.18 9.06
C HIS A 104 17.97 21.08 8.33
N ARG A 105 17.14 20.27 9.01
CA ARG A 105 16.26 19.28 8.37
C ARG A 105 14.88 19.89 8.15
N ALA A 106 14.51 20.13 6.89
CA ALA A 106 13.21 20.64 6.49
C ALA A 106 12.30 19.49 6.02
N VAL A 107 11.13 19.33 6.65
CA VAL A 107 10.21 18.21 6.41
C VAL A 107 8.84 18.74 6.03
N PHE A 108 8.28 18.22 4.93
CA PHE A 108 6.93 18.53 4.47
C PHE A 108 6.31 17.31 3.79
N HIS A 109 4.99 17.18 3.90
CA HIS A 109 4.21 16.07 3.30
C HIS A 109 3.50 16.47 2.00
N GLU A 110 3.69 17.69 1.56
CA GLU A 110 3.16 18.23 0.31
C GLU A 110 4.06 19.35 -0.19
N ILE A 111 4.13 19.52 -1.51
CA ILE A 111 4.99 20.53 -2.13
C ILE A 111 4.12 21.72 -2.51
N THR A 112 3.68 22.46 -1.49
CA THR A 112 2.97 23.74 -1.62
C THR A 112 3.86 24.88 -1.13
N LYS A 113 3.60 26.11 -1.62
CA LYS A 113 4.38 27.30 -1.20
C LYS A 113 4.37 27.46 0.33
N LYS A 114 3.21 27.29 0.96
CA LYS A 114 3.03 27.41 2.42
C LYS A 114 3.79 26.31 3.16
N ALA A 115 3.59 25.04 2.82
CA ALA A 115 4.24 23.92 3.49
C ALA A 115 5.76 24.00 3.41
N VAL A 116 6.31 24.34 2.23
CA VAL A 116 7.75 24.48 2.02
C VAL A 116 8.33 25.66 2.82
N GLN A 117 7.66 26.81 2.81
CA GLN A 117 8.13 27.97 3.59
C GLN A 117 8.05 27.74 5.10
N ASP A 118 7.00 27.06 5.58
CA ASP A 118 6.86 26.73 7.00
C ASP A 118 7.91 25.71 7.45
N ALA A 119 8.24 24.73 6.61
CA ALA A 119 9.30 23.75 6.88
C ALA A 119 10.69 24.39 6.95
N ILE A 120 10.96 25.44 6.16
CA ILE A 120 12.20 26.21 6.23
C ILE A 120 12.23 27.11 7.46
N LYS A 121 11.10 27.67 7.89
CA LYS A 121 11.01 28.50 9.10
C LYS A 121 11.13 27.69 10.40
N LYS A 122 10.69 26.44 10.38
CA LYS A 122 10.69 25.53 11.53
C LYS A 122 11.44 24.23 11.19
N PRO A 123 12.75 24.30 10.91
CA PRO A 123 13.52 23.10 10.69
C PRO A 123 13.70 22.33 11.99
N ARG A 124 13.94 21.04 11.88
CA ARG A 124 14.38 20.19 12.99
C ARG A 124 15.82 19.73 12.79
N GLU A 125 16.36 19.01 13.76
CA GLU A 125 17.58 18.23 13.58
C GLU A 125 17.28 16.91 12.86
N ILE A 126 18.34 16.22 12.41
CA ILE A 126 18.21 14.87 11.86
C ILE A 126 17.73 13.94 12.97
N ASP A 127 16.74 13.12 12.65
CA ASP A 127 16.16 12.13 13.55
C ASP A 127 17.00 10.86 13.48
N GLU A 128 17.80 10.65 14.53
CA GLU A 128 18.69 9.50 14.64
C GLU A 128 17.91 8.17 14.74
N ASP A 129 16.70 8.16 15.30
CA ASP A 129 15.89 6.94 15.40
C ASP A 129 15.36 6.51 14.02
N LEU A 130 14.89 7.47 13.22
CA LEU A 130 14.49 7.21 11.84
C LEU A 130 15.67 6.76 10.97
N PHE A 131 16.84 7.37 11.14
CA PHE A 131 18.07 6.93 10.49
C PHE A 131 18.44 5.49 10.90
N ASN A 132 18.46 5.21 12.21
CA ASN A 132 18.80 3.89 12.75
C ASN A 132 17.80 2.82 12.28
N ALA A 133 16.51 3.15 12.15
CA ALA A 133 15.50 2.25 11.61
C ALA A 133 15.76 1.91 10.13
N GLN A 134 16.20 2.88 9.31
CA GLN A 134 16.63 2.60 7.94
C GLN A 134 17.88 1.70 7.95
N GLN A 135 18.89 2.07 8.74
CA GLN A 135 20.16 1.35 8.82
C GLN A 135 19.93 -0.12 9.21
N ALA A 136 19.14 -0.36 10.25
CA ALA A 136 18.79 -1.71 10.72
C ALA A 136 18.13 -2.53 9.60
N ARG A 137 17.18 -1.93 8.86
CA ARG A 137 16.58 -2.58 7.69
C ARG A 137 17.63 -2.91 6.62
N ARG A 138 18.50 -1.95 6.26
CA ARG A 138 19.54 -2.14 5.23
C ARG A 138 20.52 -3.25 5.61
N VAL A 139 20.93 -3.29 6.88
CA VAL A 139 21.81 -4.32 7.46
C VAL A 139 21.12 -5.69 7.46
N LEU A 140 19.86 -5.77 7.90
CA LEU A 140 19.10 -7.02 7.94
C LEU A 140 18.94 -7.62 6.55
N ASP A 141 18.52 -6.81 5.57
CA ASP A 141 18.35 -7.26 4.19
C ASP A 141 19.69 -7.70 3.57
N ARG A 142 20.79 -7.02 3.93
CA ARG A 142 22.16 -7.40 3.53
C ARG A 142 22.58 -8.75 4.11
N LEU A 143 22.32 -9.00 5.39
CA LEU A 143 22.63 -10.27 6.06
C LEU A 143 21.86 -11.44 5.44
N VAL A 144 20.55 -11.27 5.22
CA VAL A 144 19.70 -12.30 4.59
C VAL A 144 20.19 -12.60 3.18
N GLY A 145 20.41 -11.58 2.37
CA GLY A 145 20.86 -11.74 0.99
C GLY A 145 22.21 -12.49 0.91
N TYR A 146 23.21 -12.08 1.70
CA TYR A 146 24.54 -12.69 1.65
C TYR A 146 24.63 -14.07 2.29
N LYS A 147 23.86 -14.35 3.34
CA LYS A 147 23.91 -15.66 4.01
C LYS A 147 23.05 -16.72 3.30
N ILE A 148 21.91 -16.34 2.73
CA ILE A 148 20.94 -17.30 2.18
C ILE A 148 21.11 -17.49 0.67
N SER A 149 21.43 -16.47 -0.12
CA SER A 149 21.53 -16.62 -1.59
C SER A 149 22.54 -17.68 -2.04
N PRO A 150 23.74 -17.83 -1.43
CA PRO A 150 24.67 -18.91 -1.79
C PRO A 150 24.14 -20.32 -1.51
N LEU A 151 23.20 -20.47 -0.57
CA LEU A 151 22.51 -21.74 -0.35
C LEU A 151 21.52 -22.02 -1.49
N LEU A 152 20.77 -21.00 -1.92
CA LEU A 152 19.84 -21.12 -3.06
C LEU A 152 20.57 -21.42 -4.37
N TRP A 153 21.75 -20.84 -4.59
CA TRP A 153 22.57 -21.13 -5.77
C TRP A 153 22.99 -22.59 -5.85
N ARG A 154 23.33 -23.19 -4.71
CA ARG A 154 23.75 -24.60 -4.62
C ARG A 154 22.58 -25.58 -4.76
N ARG A 155 21.36 -25.18 -4.40
CA ARG A 155 20.20 -26.08 -4.29
C ARG A 155 19.17 -25.90 -5.40
N ILE A 156 19.08 -24.71 -6.00
CA ILE A 156 18.05 -24.35 -6.97
C ILE A 156 18.69 -23.91 -8.27
N GLN A 157 19.20 -22.68 -8.33
CA GLN A 157 19.78 -22.12 -9.55
C GLN A 157 20.72 -20.97 -9.20
N SER A 158 21.87 -20.92 -9.87
CA SER A 158 22.80 -19.79 -9.79
C SER A 158 22.12 -18.47 -10.17
N GLY A 159 22.41 -17.40 -9.43
CA GLY A 159 21.83 -16.07 -9.64
C GLY A 159 20.46 -15.84 -8.98
N THR A 160 19.91 -16.83 -8.25
CA THR A 160 18.71 -16.62 -7.42
C THR A 160 18.99 -15.70 -6.23
N SER A 161 18.04 -14.85 -5.86
CA SER A 161 18.20 -13.93 -4.73
C SER A 161 17.31 -14.36 -3.57
N ALA A 162 17.87 -14.32 -2.36
CA ALA A 162 17.11 -14.45 -1.13
C ALA A 162 16.75 -13.07 -0.59
N GLY A 163 15.46 -12.85 -0.29
CA GLY A 163 14.99 -11.61 0.27
C GLY A 163 13.91 -11.87 1.31
N ARG A 164 14.09 -11.33 2.52
CA ARG A 164 13.20 -11.58 3.66
C ARG A 164 11.72 -11.32 3.33
N VAL A 165 11.42 -10.23 2.62
CA VAL A 165 10.05 -9.87 2.23
C VAL A 165 9.65 -10.54 0.91
N GLN A 166 10.56 -10.63 -0.05
CA GLN A 166 10.29 -11.20 -1.37
C GLN A 166 9.94 -12.69 -1.30
N SER A 167 10.63 -13.46 -0.45
CA SER A 167 10.37 -14.89 -0.28
C SER A 167 9.01 -15.16 0.36
N VAL A 168 8.53 -14.29 1.27
CA VAL A 168 7.19 -14.41 1.85
C VAL A 168 6.12 -14.10 0.81
N ALA A 169 6.30 -13.04 0.01
CA ALA A 169 5.37 -12.72 -1.07
C ALA A 169 5.29 -13.84 -2.11
N LEU A 170 6.43 -14.45 -2.48
CA LEU A 170 6.45 -15.61 -3.37
C LEU A 170 5.71 -16.80 -2.75
N ARG A 171 5.92 -17.06 -1.44
CA ARG A 171 5.22 -18.12 -0.73
C ARG A 171 3.71 -17.96 -0.80
N LEU A 172 3.16 -16.76 -0.58
CA LEU A 172 1.71 -16.52 -0.67
C LEU A 172 1.13 -16.91 -2.04
N ILE A 173 1.88 -16.67 -3.12
CA ILE A 173 1.48 -17.06 -4.47
C ILE A 173 1.54 -18.58 -4.62
N CYS A 174 2.62 -19.22 -4.15
CA CYS A 174 2.76 -20.67 -4.21
C CYS A 174 1.69 -21.40 -3.38
N ASP A 175 1.36 -20.89 -2.19
CA ASP A 175 0.35 -21.45 -1.31
C ASP A 175 -1.03 -21.38 -1.99
N ARG A 176 -1.39 -20.23 -2.59
CA ARG A 176 -2.63 -20.10 -3.37
C ARG A 176 -2.66 -21.01 -4.60
N GLU A 177 -1.55 -21.15 -5.31
CA GLU A 177 -1.46 -22.05 -6.46
C GLU A 177 -1.62 -23.52 -6.02
N ALA A 178 -1.07 -23.90 -4.86
CA ALA A 178 -1.26 -25.23 -4.29
C ALA A 178 -2.72 -25.48 -3.91
N GLU A 179 -3.41 -24.49 -3.32
CA GLU A 179 -4.86 -24.55 -3.04
C GLU A 179 -5.66 -24.78 -4.34
N ILE A 180 -5.35 -24.05 -5.41
CA ILE A 180 -6.02 -24.20 -6.72
C ILE A 180 -5.77 -25.59 -7.31
N ARG A 181 -4.56 -26.13 -7.21
CA ARG A 181 -4.23 -27.47 -7.72
C ARG A 181 -4.86 -28.60 -6.90
N ALA A 182 -5.03 -28.38 -5.60
CA ALA A 182 -5.68 -29.32 -4.70
C ALA A 182 -7.21 -29.24 -4.77
N PHE A 183 -7.77 -28.21 -5.42
CA PHE A 183 -9.20 -28.05 -5.59
C PHE A 183 -9.75 -29.15 -6.51
N VAL A 184 -10.67 -29.96 -5.97
CA VAL A 184 -11.43 -30.94 -6.73
C VAL A 184 -12.81 -30.33 -7.01
N PRO A 185 -13.12 -29.94 -8.27
CA PRO A 185 -14.44 -29.40 -8.61
C PRO A 185 -15.52 -30.44 -8.34
N GLU A 186 -16.58 -30.03 -7.63
CA GLU A 186 -17.79 -30.83 -7.47
C GLU A 186 -18.88 -30.29 -8.40
N GLU A 187 -19.51 -31.19 -9.15
CA GLU A 187 -20.66 -30.84 -9.99
C GLU A 187 -21.90 -30.60 -9.12
N TYR A 188 -22.63 -29.52 -9.43
CA TYR A 188 -23.88 -29.20 -8.77
C TYR A 188 -24.83 -28.47 -9.73
N TRP A 189 -26.12 -28.55 -9.45
CA TRP A 189 -27.17 -27.88 -10.21
C TRP A 189 -27.80 -26.78 -9.36
N SER A 190 -28.21 -25.70 -10.02
CA SER A 190 -29.05 -24.66 -9.44
C SER A 190 -30.33 -24.55 -10.28
N ILE A 191 -31.46 -24.36 -9.60
CA ILE A 191 -32.77 -24.16 -10.26
C ILE A 191 -33.16 -22.71 -10.04
N THR A 192 -33.35 -21.98 -11.14
CA THR A 192 -33.80 -20.59 -11.13
C THR A 192 -35.15 -20.48 -11.81
N ALA A 193 -36.10 -19.82 -11.16
CA ALA A 193 -37.42 -19.52 -11.70
C ALA A 193 -37.53 -18.05 -12.06
N THR A 194 -38.08 -17.75 -13.23
CA THR A 194 -38.51 -16.39 -13.60
C THR A 194 -39.97 -16.23 -13.17
N LEU A 195 -40.21 -15.34 -12.21
CA LEU A 195 -41.52 -15.13 -11.58
C LEU A 195 -42.07 -13.75 -11.90
N SER A 196 -43.39 -13.62 -11.99
CA SER A 196 -44.09 -12.33 -12.01
C SER A 196 -45.31 -12.37 -11.09
N LYS A 197 -45.75 -11.19 -10.63
CA LYS A 197 -47.05 -11.08 -9.97
C LYS A 197 -48.16 -11.34 -10.98
N GLN A 198 -49.28 -11.90 -10.52
CA GLN A 198 -50.43 -12.14 -11.39
C GLN A 198 -50.87 -10.83 -12.05
N ARG A 199 -51.01 -10.86 -13.38
CA ARG A 199 -51.41 -9.72 -14.23
C ARG A 199 -50.38 -8.59 -14.32
N GLU A 200 -49.17 -8.77 -13.81
CA GLU A 200 -48.04 -7.84 -14.00
C GLU A 200 -47.04 -8.40 -15.02
N LYS A 201 -46.46 -7.50 -15.82
CA LYS A 201 -45.41 -7.84 -16.80
C LYS A 201 -44.00 -7.86 -16.20
N GLN A 202 -43.82 -7.27 -15.01
CA GLN A 202 -42.52 -7.20 -14.38
C GLN A 202 -42.15 -8.58 -13.84
N THR A 203 -40.98 -9.07 -14.27
CA THR A 203 -40.43 -10.34 -13.82
C THR A 203 -39.25 -10.12 -12.88
N PHE A 204 -38.97 -11.13 -12.07
CA PHE A 204 -37.74 -11.23 -11.28
C PHE A 204 -37.29 -12.69 -11.24
N GLU A 205 -36.00 -12.90 -10.98
CA GLU A 205 -35.42 -14.24 -10.83
C GLU A 205 -35.40 -14.64 -9.36
N ALA A 206 -35.71 -15.92 -9.10
CA ALA A 206 -35.59 -16.53 -7.78
C ALA A 206 -34.88 -17.88 -7.91
N THR A 207 -33.86 -18.12 -7.10
CA THR A 207 -33.14 -19.39 -7.05
C THR A 207 -33.72 -20.28 -5.95
N LEU A 208 -33.87 -21.58 -6.22
CA LEU A 208 -34.28 -22.56 -5.22
C LEU A 208 -33.17 -22.74 -4.18
N ILE A 209 -33.45 -22.34 -2.95
CA ILE A 209 -32.49 -22.39 -1.82
C ILE A 209 -32.75 -23.53 -0.84
N THR A 210 -34.01 -23.93 -0.64
CA THR A 210 -34.41 -24.99 0.29
C THR A 210 -35.78 -25.56 -0.08
N ARG A 211 -36.13 -26.74 0.46
CA ARG A 211 -37.49 -27.29 0.39
C ARG A 211 -38.31 -26.81 1.57
N LEU A 212 -39.63 -26.67 1.40
CA LEU A 212 -40.52 -26.16 2.45
C LEU A 212 -40.45 -26.94 3.77
N LYS A 213 -40.25 -28.26 3.71
CA LYS A 213 -40.09 -29.12 4.89
C LYS A 213 -38.83 -28.81 5.72
N ASP A 214 -37.81 -28.24 5.08
CA ASP A 214 -36.50 -27.95 5.68
C ASP A 214 -36.35 -26.46 6.02
N ILE A 215 -37.39 -25.65 5.78
CA ILE A 215 -37.36 -24.18 5.95
C ILE A 215 -37.06 -23.75 7.39
N ALA A 216 -37.49 -24.53 8.39
CA ALA A 216 -37.21 -24.25 9.79
C ALA A 216 -35.71 -24.41 10.11
N ALA A 217 -35.06 -25.43 9.54
CA ALA A 217 -33.62 -25.63 9.67
C ALA A 217 -32.85 -24.51 8.94
N PHE A 218 -33.29 -24.17 7.72
CA PHE A 218 -32.70 -23.07 6.93
C PHE A 218 -32.76 -21.72 7.68
N ASN A 219 -33.93 -21.34 8.21
CA ASN A 219 -34.10 -20.08 8.93
C ASN A 219 -33.26 -20.00 10.22
N SER A 220 -33.03 -21.14 10.90
CA SER A 220 -32.19 -21.17 12.09
C SER A 220 -30.71 -20.91 11.80
N GLU A 221 -30.22 -21.36 10.63
CA GLU A 221 -28.84 -21.12 10.20
C GLU A 221 -28.63 -19.70 9.63
N GLU A 222 -29.63 -19.13 8.94
CA GLU A 222 -29.60 -17.71 8.54
C GLU A 222 -29.54 -16.76 9.75
N ALA A 223 -30.21 -17.11 10.85
CA ALA A 223 -30.14 -16.32 12.08
C ALA A 223 -28.76 -16.37 12.74
N ASP A 224 -28.15 -17.57 12.83
CA ASP A 224 -26.80 -17.75 13.41
C ASP A 224 -25.71 -17.04 12.57
N SER A 225 -25.82 -17.11 11.24
CA SER A 225 -24.89 -16.42 10.33
C SER A 225 -25.01 -14.90 10.40
N THR A 226 -26.22 -14.36 10.45
CA THR A 226 -26.42 -12.90 10.61
C THR A 226 -25.98 -12.36 11.96
N THR A 227 -26.06 -13.14 13.05
CA THR A 227 -25.45 -12.74 14.34
C THR A 227 -23.93 -12.73 14.30
N SER A 228 -23.29 -13.65 13.58
CA SER A 228 -21.83 -13.69 13.45
C SER A 228 -21.25 -12.58 12.55
N GLU A 229 -22.00 -12.12 11.55
CA GLU A 229 -21.62 -10.98 10.71
C GLU A 229 -21.85 -9.62 11.42
N ALA A 230 -22.85 -9.52 12.29
CA ALA A 230 -23.12 -8.32 13.07
C ALA A 230 -22.01 -8.04 14.11
N GLU A 231 -21.47 -9.07 14.77
CA GLU A 231 -20.36 -8.91 15.74
C GLU A 231 -19.03 -8.54 15.07
N ASN A 232 -18.79 -8.97 13.83
CA ASN A 232 -17.58 -8.60 13.08
C ASN A 232 -17.61 -7.18 12.49
N SER A 233 -18.78 -6.53 12.46
CA SER A 233 -18.91 -5.15 11.96
C SER A 233 -18.50 -4.06 12.97
N SER A 234 -18.28 -4.42 14.24
CA SER A 234 -18.02 -3.47 15.33
C SER A 234 -16.59 -3.50 15.90
N ALA A 235 -15.70 -4.36 15.40
CA ALA A 235 -14.33 -4.49 15.93
C ALA A 235 -13.26 -4.28 14.85
N ASN A 236 -13.19 -3.09 14.27
CA ASN A 236 -11.99 -2.62 13.58
C ASN A 236 -11.26 -1.60 14.45
N LYS A 237 -10.62 -2.08 15.52
CA LYS A 237 -9.55 -1.35 16.21
C LYS A 237 -8.52 -2.34 16.74
N ALA A 238 -7.34 -2.25 16.12
CA ALA A 238 -6.00 -2.67 16.57
C ALA A 238 -5.89 -3.75 17.65
N GLU A 239 -5.27 -4.88 17.31
CA GLU A 239 -4.02 -5.31 17.95
C GLU A 239 -3.33 -6.44 17.18
N ALA A 240 -2.00 -6.38 17.18
CA ALA A 240 -1.12 -7.34 16.55
C ALA A 240 -0.54 -8.28 17.62
N VAL A 241 -0.12 -9.47 17.17
CA VAL A 241 0.81 -10.41 17.80
C VAL A 241 0.23 -11.38 18.84
N ASN A 242 0.02 -12.65 18.44
CA ASN A 242 0.96 -13.73 18.75
C ASN A 242 0.57 -15.04 18.03
N GLY A 243 1.59 -15.82 17.64
CA GLY A 243 1.41 -17.07 16.92
C GLY A 243 0.88 -18.20 17.80
N SER A 244 0.12 -19.10 17.20
CA SER A 244 0.15 -20.52 17.52
C SER A 244 -0.42 -21.33 16.37
N ASN A 245 0.21 -22.48 16.12
CA ASN A 245 -0.17 -23.49 15.14
C ASN A 245 -1.65 -23.89 15.27
N GLY A 246 -2.36 -23.93 14.14
CA GLY A 246 -3.69 -24.50 14.04
C GLY A 246 -3.85 -25.20 12.70
N THR A 247 -3.59 -26.50 12.70
CA THR A 247 -3.89 -27.49 11.67
C THR A 247 -5.24 -27.18 11.02
N HIS A 248 -5.25 -26.76 9.76
CA HIS A 248 -6.49 -26.62 8.99
C HIS A 248 -6.93 -28.01 8.53
N GLY A 249 -7.73 -28.65 9.38
CA GLY A 249 -8.61 -29.72 8.95
C GLY A 249 -9.66 -29.13 8.01
N ASN A 250 -9.64 -29.56 6.75
CA ASN A 250 -10.74 -29.39 5.81
C ASN A 250 -11.96 -30.15 6.36
N GLY A 251 -12.76 -29.49 7.18
CA GLY A 251 -14.12 -29.89 7.50
C GLY A 251 -15.06 -29.08 6.63
N ALA A 252 -15.59 -29.68 5.57
CA ALA A 252 -16.72 -29.13 4.83
C ALA A 252 -17.88 -28.94 5.83
N LYS A 253 -18.15 -27.70 6.24
CA LYS A 253 -19.39 -27.35 6.93
C LYS A 253 -20.53 -27.66 5.95
N THR A 254 -21.32 -28.67 6.25
CA THR A 254 -22.61 -28.88 5.59
C THR A 254 -23.52 -27.75 6.04
N GLU A 255 -23.87 -26.83 5.13
CA GLU A 255 -24.87 -25.78 5.38
C GLU A 255 -26.21 -26.47 5.70
N LYS A 256 -26.68 -26.37 6.94
CA LYS A 256 -27.86 -27.04 7.47
C LYS A 256 -29.14 -26.49 6.83
N GLY A 257 -29.73 -27.28 5.95
CA GLY A 257 -31.06 -27.02 5.40
C GLY A 257 -31.06 -26.30 4.06
N ARG A 258 -29.89 -25.98 3.49
CA ARG A 258 -29.78 -25.67 2.06
C ARG A 258 -29.85 -26.92 1.21
N ILE A 259 -30.57 -26.83 0.09
CA ILE A 259 -30.64 -27.93 -0.86
C ILE A 259 -29.34 -27.97 -1.68
N LYS A 260 -28.67 -29.14 -1.70
CA LYS A 260 -27.56 -29.43 -2.61
C LYS A 260 -28.08 -30.38 -3.68
N ILE A 261 -28.17 -29.90 -4.92
CA ILE A 261 -28.59 -30.73 -6.06
C ILE A 261 -27.32 -31.26 -6.72
N SER A 262 -27.11 -32.57 -6.60
CA SER A 262 -25.82 -33.21 -6.92
C SER A 262 -25.83 -34.02 -8.23
N SER A 263 -26.98 -34.12 -8.88
CA SER A 263 -27.10 -34.76 -10.19
C SER A 263 -28.16 -34.09 -11.07
N LYS A 264 -28.05 -34.29 -12.39
CA LYS A 264 -29.06 -33.82 -13.35
C LYS A 264 -30.41 -34.49 -13.12
N GLU A 265 -30.42 -35.77 -12.80
CA GLU A 265 -31.66 -36.54 -12.55
C GLU A 265 -32.42 -35.96 -11.35
N GLU A 266 -31.71 -35.58 -10.30
CA GLU A 266 -32.29 -34.90 -9.14
C GLU A 266 -32.86 -33.53 -9.54
N ALA A 267 -32.13 -32.76 -10.36
CA ALA A 267 -32.59 -31.46 -10.86
C ALA A 267 -33.86 -31.60 -11.73
N ASP A 268 -33.88 -32.56 -12.66
CA ASP A 268 -35.00 -32.81 -13.58
C ASP A 268 -36.25 -33.29 -12.82
N ALA A 269 -36.07 -34.10 -11.78
CA ALA A 269 -37.16 -34.52 -10.89
C ALA A 269 -37.78 -33.32 -10.17
N ILE A 270 -36.95 -32.43 -9.60
CA ILE A 270 -37.43 -31.21 -8.92
C ILE A 270 -38.11 -30.27 -9.93
N LEU A 271 -37.56 -30.09 -11.13
CA LEU A 271 -38.18 -29.28 -12.17
C LEU A 271 -39.56 -29.81 -12.57
N SER A 272 -39.70 -31.13 -12.66
CA SER A 272 -40.99 -31.77 -12.96
C SER A 272 -42.02 -31.54 -11.85
N GLU A 273 -41.60 -31.59 -10.58
CA GLU A 273 -42.47 -31.26 -9.43
C GLU A 273 -42.91 -29.78 -9.42
N LEU A 274 -42.04 -28.87 -9.87
CA LEU A 274 -42.29 -27.43 -9.89
C LEU A 274 -43.04 -26.96 -11.15
N GLN A 275 -43.20 -27.80 -12.16
CA GLN A 275 -43.84 -27.43 -13.42
C GLN A 275 -45.33 -27.15 -13.20
N GLY A 276 -45.76 -25.93 -13.51
CA GLY A 276 -47.14 -25.48 -13.29
C GLY A 276 -47.49 -25.15 -11.84
N ALA A 277 -46.50 -25.16 -10.94
CA ALA A 277 -46.70 -24.74 -9.55
C ALA A 277 -47.07 -23.26 -9.45
N THR A 278 -47.85 -22.92 -8.42
CA THR A 278 -48.13 -21.53 -8.04
C THR A 278 -47.29 -21.16 -6.83
N TYR A 279 -46.73 -19.96 -6.86
CA TYR A 279 -45.83 -19.48 -5.82
C TYR A 279 -46.51 -18.42 -4.97
N SER A 280 -46.21 -18.43 -3.67
CA SER A 280 -46.63 -17.39 -2.73
C SER A 280 -45.41 -16.85 -1.99
N VAL A 281 -45.43 -15.56 -1.67
CA VAL A 281 -44.37 -14.92 -0.90
C VAL A 281 -44.55 -15.29 0.56
N LEU A 282 -43.64 -16.09 1.11
CA LEU A 282 -43.67 -16.46 2.53
C LEU A 282 -43.16 -15.35 3.45
N LYS A 283 -42.18 -14.57 2.97
CA LYS A 283 -41.50 -13.55 3.76
C LYS A 283 -41.03 -12.42 2.85
N TYR A 284 -41.22 -11.19 3.30
CA TYR A 284 -40.69 -9.98 2.68
C TYR A 284 -40.11 -9.10 3.79
N GLU A 285 -38.86 -8.69 3.63
CA GLU A 285 -38.20 -7.76 4.53
C GLU A 285 -37.60 -6.60 3.73
N GLU A 286 -37.88 -5.39 4.20
CA GLU A 286 -37.25 -4.18 3.68
C GLU A 286 -36.33 -3.63 4.77
N ARG A 287 -35.09 -3.31 4.39
CA ARG A 287 -34.07 -2.79 5.31
C ARG A 287 -33.40 -1.58 4.69
N GLU A 288 -33.33 -0.50 5.44
CA GLU A 288 -32.55 0.66 5.06
C GLU A 288 -31.06 0.36 5.24
N GLN A 289 -30.28 0.50 4.16
CA GLN A 289 -28.83 0.31 4.20
C GLN A 289 -28.11 1.64 3.96
N ARG A 290 -27.31 2.05 4.95
CA ARG A 290 -26.45 3.22 4.81
C ARG A 290 -25.06 2.80 4.36
N ARG A 291 -24.64 3.27 3.18
CA ARG A 291 -23.27 3.09 2.70
C ARG A 291 -22.39 4.23 3.16
N GLN A 292 -21.38 3.93 3.97
CA GLN A 292 -20.35 4.91 4.34
C GLN A 292 -19.41 5.16 3.14
N PRO A 293 -18.96 6.42 2.94
CA PRO A 293 -17.96 6.71 1.92
C PRO A 293 -16.63 6.03 2.26
N PHE A 294 -15.84 5.74 1.23
CA PHE A 294 -14.50 5.23 1.42
C PHE A 294 -13.58 6.26 2.08
N LEU A 295 -12.60 5.76 2.83
CA LEU A 295 -11.56 6.62 3.40
C LEU A 295 -10.66 7.20 2.30
N PRO A 296 -9.98 8.33 2.59
CA PRO A 296 -8.93 8.86 1.73
C PRO A 296 -7.83 7.82 1.46
N TYR A 297 -7.18 7.94 0.31
CA TYR A 297 -6.18 6.96 -0.12
C TYR A 297 -4.93 6.93 0.78
N THR A 298 -4.59 5.73 1.21
CA THR A 298 -3.24 5.32 1.63
C THR A 298 -2.48 4.76 0.42
N THR A 299 -1.19 4.44 0.57
CA THR A 299 -0.40 3.81 -0.50
C THR A 299 -1.01 2.49 -0.98
N SER A 300 -1.50 1.64 -0.06
CA SER A 300 -2.03 0.33 -0.40
C SER A 300 -3.37 0.43 -1.14
N THR A 301 -4.29 1.26 -0.63
CA THR A 301 -5.61 1.48 -1.24
C THR A 301 -5.50 2.17 -2.60
N LEU A 302 -4.58 3.14 -2.74
CA LEU A 302 -4.27 3.76 -4.04
C LEU A 302 -3.78 2.73 -5.07
N GLN A 303 -2.87 1.84 -4.67
CA GLN A 303 -2.33 0.81 -5.56
C GLN A 303 -3.40 -0.22 -5.96
N GLN A 304 -4.25 -0.64 -5.02
CA GLN A 304 -5.35 -1.57 -5.28
C GLN A 304 -6.36 -0.98 -6.26
N ASP A 305 -6.85 0.23 -5.99
CA ASP A 305 -7.83 0.90 -6.84
C ASP A 305 -7.26 1.22 -8.22
N ALA A 306 -6.00 1.64 -8.33
CA ALA A 306 -5.34 1.84 -9.62
C ALA A 306 -5.17 0.53 -10.40
N SER A 307 -4.94 -0.59 -9.72
CA SER A 307 -4.85 -1.90 -10.37
C SER A 307 -6.21 -2.36 -10.89
N VAL A 308 -7.29 -2.17 -10.12
CA VAL A 308 -8.64 -2.62 -10.46
C VAL A 308 -9.28 -1.72 -11.51
N ARG A 309 -9.19 -0.39 -11.35
CA ARG A 309 -9.91 0.58 -12.17
C ARG A 309 -9.12 1.02 -13.40
N LEU A 310 -7.79 1.10 -13.29
CA LEU A 310 -6.92 1.63 -14.35
C LEU A 310 -5.98 0.58 -14.94
N TYR A 311 -6.01 -0.66 -14.43
CA TYR A 311 -5.13 -1.76 -14.85
C TYR A 311 -3.64 -1.41 -14.72
N PHE A 312 -3.28 -0.54 -13.77
CA PHE A 312 -1.89 -0.15 -13.54
C PHE A 312 -1.19 -1.13 -12.61
N LYS A 313 -0.01 -1.60 -13.04
CA LYS A 313 0.91 -2.30 -12.13
C LYS A 313 1.34 -1.36 -11.00
N PRO A 314 1.57 -1.85 -9.76
CA PRO A 314 1.97 -1.02 -8.62
C PRO A 314 3.15 -0.08 -8.92
N LYS A 315 4.15 -0.56 -9.68
CA LYS A 315 5.30 0.24 -10.11
C LYS A 315 4.90 1.48 -10.95
N LYS A 316 3.93 1.32 -11.86
CA LYS A 316 3.44 2.43 -12.71
C LYS A 316 2.68 3.44 -11.85
N THR A 317 1.79 2.97 -10.96
CA THR A 317 1.05 3.82 -10.02
C THR A 317 2.00 4.66 -9.18
N MET A 318 3.01 4.05 -8.57
CA MET A 318 3.97 4.78 -7.73
C MET A 318 4.86 5.73 -8.53
N SER A 319 5.25 5.38 -9.75
CA SER A 319 6.03 6.29 -10.62
C SER A 319 5.23 7.54 -10.99
N LEU A 320 3.94 7.40 -11.33
CA LEU A 320 3.07 8.53 -11.63
C LEU A 320 2.79 9.36 -10.38
N ALA A 321 2.50 8.71 -9.25
CA ALA A 321 2.28 9.39 -7.99
C ALA A 321 3.51 10.19 -7.54
N GLN A 322 4.74 9.65 -7.72
CA GLN A 322 5.98 10.38 -7.46
C GLN A 322 6.07 11.65 -8.32
N GLN A 323 5.76 11.56 -9.62
CA GLN A 323 5.76 12.74 -10.51
C GLN A 323 4.71 13.77 -10.07
N LEU A 324 3.51 13.33 -9.72
CA LEU A 324 2.46 14.22 -9.24
C LEU A 324 2.83 14.89 -7.91
N TYR A 325 3.56 14.20 -7.02
CA TYR A 325 4.04 14.77 -5.77
C TYR A 325 5.20 15.75 -5.97
N GLU A 326 6.25 15.36 -6.70
CA GLU A 326 7.45 16.18 -6.94
C GLU A 326 7.16 17.41 -7.81
N GLY A 327 6.20 17.25 -8.72
CA GLY A 327 5.70 18.26 -9.61
C GLY A 327 5.84 17.88 -11.08
N ILE A 328 4.89 18.38 -11.87
CA ILE A 328 4.89 18.25 -13.33
C ILE A 328 4.75 19.63 -13.99
N GLU A 329 5.22 19.74 -15.23
CA GLU A 329 5.09 20.97 -16.01
C GLU A 329 3.65 21.14 -16.52
N LEU A 330 2.98 22.23 -16.14
CA LEU A 330 1.59 22.53 -16.49
C LEU A 330 1.47 23.76 -17.40
N GLY A 331 2.38 23.90 -18.37
CA GLY A 331 2.37 24.99 -19.34
C GLY A 331 2.37 26.36 -18.67
N ALA A 332 1.33 27.17 -18.91
CA ALA A 332 1.22 28.52 -18.34
C ALA A 332 1.18 28.55 -16.80
N ARG A 333 0.78 27.46 -16.14
CA ARG A 333 0.79 27.36 -14.66
C ARG A 333 2.18 27.02 -14.09
N GLY A 334 3.11 26.63 -14.97
CA GLY A 334 4.47 26.20 -14.66
C GLY A 334 4.53 24.87 -13.91
N HIS A 335 5.69 24.56 -13.36
CA HIS A 335 5.92 23.35 -12.56
C HIS A 335 5.16 23.38 -11.22
N GLN A 336 4.36 22.35 -10.92
CA GLN A 336 3.54 22.26 -9.71
C GLN A 336 3.31 20.81 -9.22
N GLY A 337 3.40 20.60 -7.90
CA GLY A 337 2.95 19.38 -7.21
C GLY A 337 1.43 19.35 -7.07
N LEU A 338 0.81 18.20 -7.36
CA LEU A 338 -0.63 18.00 -7.47
C LEU A 338 -1.23 17.10 -6.38
N ILE A 339 -0.41 16.35 -5.65
CA ILE A 339 -0.85 15.47 -4.56
C ILE A 339 0.06 15.60 -3.34
N THR A 340 -0.44 15.13 -2.19
CA THR A 340 0.37 14.91 -0.99
C THR A 340 1.29 13.70 -1.16
N TYR A 341 2.19 13.50 -0.20
CA TYR A 341 3.15 12.42 -0.21
C TYR A 341 2.48 11.04 -0.32
N MET A 342 2.82 10.30 -1.38
CA MET A 342 2.15 9.07 -1.79
C MET A 342 2.60 7.81 -1.03
N ARG A 343 3.63 7.91 -0.18
CA ARG A 343 4.08 6.82 0.70
C ARG A 343 3.59 7.08 2.13
N THR A 344 2.32 6.75 2.37
CA THR A 344 1.65 6.98 3.65
C THR A 344 0.68 5.83 3.97
N ASP A 345 0.60 5.50 5.24
CA ASP A 345 -0.40 4.62 5.86
C ASP A 345 -1.52 5.42 6.55
N SER A 346 -1.44 6.76 6.53
CA SER A 346 -2.41 7.64 7.15
C SER A 346 -3.56 7.97 6.20
N THR A 347 -4.79 7.91 6.72
CA THR A 347 -6.00 8.40 6.04
C THR A 347 -6.37 9.82 6.48
N ARG A 348 -5.51 10.48 7.26
CA ARG A 348 -5.77 11.81 7.85
C ARG A 348 -5.71 12.90 6.78
N ILE A 349 -6.73 13.73 6.72
CA ILE A 349 -6.74 14.96 5.90
C ILE A 349 -6.46 16.18 6.80
N SER A 350 -5.69 17.15 6.31
CA SER A 350 -5.47 18.42 7.02
C SER A 350 -6.77 19.24 7.10
N GLU A 351 -6.92 20.08 8.14
CA GLU A 351 -8.09 20.95 8.28
C GLU A 351 -8.26 21.88 7.07
N GLU A 352 -7.15 22.36 6.49
CA GLU A 352 -7.14 23.18 5.28
C GLU A 352 -7.76 22.45 4.08
N ALA A 353 -7.32 21.20 3.82
CA ALA A 353 -7.85 20.40 2.73
C ALA A 353 -9.32 19.99 3.00
N GLN A 354 -9.68 19.69 4.25
CA GLN A 354 -11.08 19.45 4.61
C GLN A 354 -11.96 20.68 4.35
N GLY A 355 -11.48 21.88 4.69
CA GLY A 355 -12.18 23.13 4.43
C GLY A 355 -12.39 23.38 2.94
N SER A 356 -11.34 23.17 2.13
CA SER A 356 -11.44 23.32 0.66
C SER A 356 -12.41 22.33 0.03
N VAL A 357 -12.40 21.07 0.48
CA VAL A 357 -13.33 20.05 -0.03
C VAL A 357 -14.76 20.34 0.39
N LYS A 358 -15.02 20.76 1.64
CA LYS A 358 -16.36 21.17 2.09
C LYS A 358 -16.91 22.32 1.25
N ALA A 359 -16.10 23.36 1.04
CA ALA A 359 -16.49 24.51 0.21
C ALA A 359 -16.74 24.13 -1.26
N TYR A 360 -16.06 23.10 -1.78
CA TYR A 360 -16.28 22.61 -3.13
C TYR A 360 -17.56 21.78 -3.27
N ILE A 361 -17.90 20.99 -2.25
CA ILE A 361 -19.10 20.13 -2.25
C ILE A 361 -20.38 20.95 -2.03
N GLY A 362 -20.32 22.01 -1.21
CA GLY A 362 -21.48 22.83 -0.81
C GLY A 362 -21.76 22.70 0.67
#